data_AF-A0A9P0J925-F1
#
_entry.id   AF-A0A9P0J925-F1
#
_cell.length_a   1.000
_cell.length_b   1.000
_cell.length_c   1.000
_cell.angle_alpha   90.00
_cell.angle_beta   90.00
_cell.angle_gamma   90.00
#
_symmetry.space_group_name_H-M   'P 1'
#
loop_
_entity.id
_entity.type
_entity.pdbx_description
1 polymer ?
#
loop_
_entity_poly.entity_id
_entity_poly.type
_entity_poly.pdbx_seq_one_letter_code
_entity_poly.pdbx_strand_id
1 'polypeptide(L)'
;MVYHYTNSIFKTRRFVEHLYQHETYDKIAFTDDISILKLENPFKYISRYIDLAGHPDEFSNATSLNCTAIGYGDTDSSRNDEALGYMTSLTIMYGSEVCSDNIQNTEPWRKLICSKPSNHSVCPGDSGGPLICNGKQYGVAGFIYNIDDMDTTCGNPHIRCGYLFVHFYSDWISNVLINTGNLIKLHNKLFNISVLLIVYSLIKNIF
;
A
#
# COMPACT_ATOMS: atom_id res chain seq x y z
N MET A 1 17.38 -8.24 10.09
CA MET A 1 18.52 -7.54 9.46
C MET A 1 17.93 -6.41 8.65
N VAL A 2 17.94 -5.20 9.20
CA VAL A 2 17.30 -4.02 8.62
C VAL A 2 18.28 -3.42 7.60
N TYR A 3 17.87 -3.36 6.34
CA TYR A 3 18.66 -2.64 5.35
C TYR A 3 18.35 -1.16 5.46
N HIS A 4 19.35 -0.38 5.86
CA HIS A 4 19.30 1.08 5.83
C HIS A 4 19.65 1.54 4.41
N TYR A 5 18.66 1.94 3.62
CA TYR A 5 18.91 2.67 2.38
C TYR A 5 18.42 4.11 2.54
N THR A 6 19.34 5.06 2.61
CA THR A 6 19.01 6.48 2.70
C THR A 6 19.69 7.26 1.58
N ASN A 7 18.86 7.87 0.73
CA ASN A 7 19.26 9.03 -0.05
C ASN A 7 18.55 10.26 0.57
N SER A 8 19.18 10.87 1.56
CA SER A 8 18.61 11.87 2.47
C SER A 8 18.70 13.33 1.97
N ILE A 9 19.02 13.54 0.69
CA ILE A 9 19.52 14.85 0.24
C ILE A 9 18.39 15.90 0.05
N PHE A 10 17.14 15.49 -0.20
CA PHE A 10 16.04 16.43 -0.45
C PHE A 10 14.72 16.01 0.22
N LYS A 11 14.32 16.72 1.28
CA LYS A 11 12.93 16.67 1.79
C LYS A 11 12.09 17.68 1.02
N THR A 12 11.03 17.24 0.36
CA THR A 12 10.14 18.11 -0.38
C THR A 12 8.68 17.77 -0.08
N ARG A 13 7.82 18.78 -0.03
CA ARG A 13 6.39 18.64 0.26
C ARG A 13 5.59 19.08 -0.97
N ARG A 14 4.41 18.50 -1.13
CA ARG A 14 3.43 18.90 -2.17
C ARG A 14 2.06 18.95 -1.54
N PHE A 15 1.25 19.90 -2.01
CA PHE A 15 -0.16 19.92 -1.70
C PHE A 15 -0.88 18.85 -2.54
N VAL A 16 -1.88 18.24 -1.93
CA VAL A 16 -2.84 17.38 -2.61
C VAL A 16 -3.91 18.30 -3.16
N GLU A 17 -4.06 18.32 -4.50
CA GLU A 17 -5.11 19.05 -5.20
C GLU A 17 -6.45 18.31 -5.07
N HIS A 18 -6.40 16.98 -5.18
CA HIS A 18 -7.61 16.16 -5.12
C HIS A 18 -7.35 14.79 -4.50
N LEU A 19 -8.37 14.26 -3.85
CA LEU A 19 -8.42 12.90 -3.32
C LEU A 19 -9.57 12.17 -4.00
N TYR A 20 -9.24 11.08 -4.70
CA TYR A 20 -10.22 10.17 -5.30
C TYR A 20 -10.32 8.93 -4.41
N GLN A 21 -11.36 8.89 -3.57
CA GLN A 21 -11.69 7.72 -2.77
C GLN A 21 -12.48 6.73 -3.63
N HIS A 22 -12.20 5.43 -3.48
CA HIS A 22 -13.01 4.40 -4.11
C HIS A 22 -14.49 4.57 -3.76
N GLU A 23 -15.38 4.47 -4.75
CA GLU A 23 -16.79 4.87 -4.62
C GLU A 23 -17.56 3.99 -3.64
N THR A 24 -17.10 2.76 -3.43
CA THR A 24 -17.68 1.77 -2.53
C THR A 24 -16.97 1.70 -1.17
N TYR A 25 -16.08 2.65 -0.86
CA TYR A 25 -15.42 2.70 0.44
C TYR A 25 -16.44 2.73 1.59
N ASP A 26 -16.30 1.80 2.52
CA ASP A 26 -17.11 1.73 3.73
C ASP A 26 -16.22 1.86 4.96
N LYS A 27 -16.40 2.97 5.69
CA LYS A 27 -15.64 3.28 6.92
C LYS A 27 -15.95 2.38 8.12
N ILE A 28 -17.11 1.70 8.11
CA ILE A 28 -17.54 0.80 9.18
C ILE A 28 -16.97 -0.59 8.92
N ALA A 29 -17.07 -1.04 7.68
CA ALA A 29 -16.62 -2.36 7.26
C ALA A 29 -15.12 -2.40 6.92
N PHE A 30 -14.50 -1.23 6.69
CA PHE A 30 -13.15 -1.04 6.17
C PHE A 30 -12.94 -1.70 4.79
N THR A 31 -13.99 -1.74 3.97
CA THR A 31 -13.91 -2.24 2.59
C THR A 31 -13.60 -1.12 1.62
N ASP A 32 -12.91 -1.47 0.54
CA ASP A 32 -12.46 -0.60 -0.53
C ASP A 32 -11.68 0.63 0.01
N ASP A 33 -10.83 0.39 1.03
CA ASP A 33 -9.98 1.40 1.68
C ASP A 33 -8.77 1.78 0.81
N ILE A 34 -9.04 2.26 -0.40
CA ILE A 34 -8.07 2.69 -1.39
C ILE A 34 -8.41 4.07 -1.93
N SER A 35 -7.39 4.92 -2.08
CA SER A 35 -7.52 6.28 -2.60
C SER A 35 -6.35 6.66 -3.51
N ILE A 36 -6.62 7.48 -4.52
CA ILE A 36 -5.61 8.13 -5.36
C ILE A 36 -5.48 9.60 -4.95
N LEU A 37 -4.25 10.07 -4.75
CA LEU A 37 -3.97 11.47 -4.44
C LEU A 37 -3.39 12.17 -5.67
N LYS A 38 -4.12 13.15 -6.18
CA LYS A 38 -3.61 14.05 -7.20
C LYS A 38 -2.85 15.17 -6.53
N LEU A 39 -1.55 15.28 -6.84
CA LEU A 39 -0.73 16.39 -6.37
C LEU A 39 -0.97 17.63 -7.23
N GLU A 40 -0.92 18.81 -6.61
CA GLU A 40 -1.02 20.09 -7.31
C GLU A 40 0.10 20.28 -8.34
N ASN A 41 1.30 19.79 -7.99
CA ASN A 41 2.47 19.85 -8.86
C ASN A 41 3.33 18.59 -8.72
N PRO A 42 3.99 18.15 -9.80
CA PRO A 42 4.91 17.02 -9.75
C PRO A 42 6.14 17.32 -8.89
N PHE A 43 6.82 16.25 -8.45
CA PHE A 43 8.12 16.37 -7.79
C PHE A 43 9.22 16.64 -8.83
N LYS A 44 9.92 17.76 -8.71
CA LYS A 44 10.85 18.28 -9.74
C LYS A 44 11.99 17.32 -10.09
N TYR A 45 12.44 16.50 -9.14
CA TYR A 45 13.60 15.63 -9.29
C TYR A 45 13.24 14.14 -9.43
N ILE A 46 11.96 13.82 -9.62
CA ILE A 46 11.51 12.46 -9.86
C ILE A 46 11.27 12.31 -11.36
N SER A 47 12.10 11.50 -12.01
CA SER A 47 12.02 11.20 -13.45
C SER A 47 11.46 9.81 -13.74
N ARG A 48 11.34 8.96 -12.72
CA ARG A 48 10.82 7.60 -12.83
C ARG A 48 9.81 7.34 -11.72
N TYR A 49 8.66 6.82 -12.12
CA TYR A 49 7.64 6.31 -11.22
C TYR A 49 7.66 4.78 -11.28
N ILE A 50 7.16 4.15 -10.22
CA ILE A 50 7.02 2.71 -10.20
C ILE A 50 5.80 2.30 -11.02
N ASP A 51 5.91 1.19 -11.75
CA ASP A 51 4.77 0.62 -12.45
C ASP A 51 3.87 -0.14 -11.48
N LEU A 52 2.56 -0.06 -11.72
CA LEU A 52 1.57 -0.91 -11.06
C LEU A 52 1.50 -2.26 -11.79
N ALA A 53 1.39 -3.35 -11.04
CA ALA A 53 1.33 -4.69 -11.60
C ALA A 53 0.67 -5.70 -10.64
N GLY A 54 0.86 -6.97 -10.95
CA GLY A 54 0.24 -8.09 -10.26
C GLY A 54 -0.81 -8.76 -11.11
N HIS A 55 -0.85 -10.08 -11.03
CA HIS A 55 -1.92 -10.92 -11.55
C HIS A 55 -2.06 -12.17 -10.66
N PRO A 56 -3.28 -12.67 -10.40
CA PRO A 56 -3.51 -13.92 -9.67
C PRO A 56 -2.66 -15.11 -10.15
N ASP A 57 -2.44 -15.22 -11.46
CA ASP A 57 -1.66 -16.32 -12.07
C ASP A 57 -0.20 -16.37 -11.62
N GLU A 58 0.38 -15.23 -11.18
CA GLU A 58 1.73 -15.19 -10.61
C GLU A 58 1.84 -15.94 -9.28
N PHE A 59 0.70 -16.22 -8.64
CA PHE A 59 0.58 -16.96 -7.39
C PHE A 59 0.00 -18.37 -7.59
N SER A 60 -0.23 -18.79 -8.85
CA SER A 60 -0.78 -20.10 -9.17
C SER A 60 0.12 -21.24 -8.67
N ASN A 61 -0.46 -22.42 -8.45
CA ASN A 61 0.24 -23.62 -7.95
C ASN A 61 0.96 -23.41 -6.60
N ALA A 62 0.32 -22.68 -5.67
CA ALA A 62 0.87 -22.35 -4.36
C ALA A 62 2.20 -21.57 -4.41
N THR A 63 2.46 -20.86 -5.52
CA THR A 63 3.63 -20.02 -5.66
C THR A 63 3.52 -18.81 -4.75
N SER A 64 4.59 -18.50 -4.02
CA SER A 64 4.71 -17.27 -3.25
C SER A 64 5.77 -16.36 -3.85
N LEU A 65 5.54 -15.05 -3.80
CA LEU A 65 6.49 -14.05 -4.26
C LEU A 65 7.25 -13.44 -3.08
N ASN A 66 8.54 -13.23 -3.24
CA ASN A 66 9.30 -12.41 -2.29
C ASN A 66 9.17 -10.95 -2.71
N CYS A 67 8.62 -10.14 -1.81
CA CYS A 67 8.31 -8.74 -2.04
C CYS A 67 8.93 -7.87 -0.94
N THR A 68 9.08 -6.59 -1.21
CA THR A 68 9.60 -5.59 -0.29
C THR A 68 8.46 -4.70 0.19
N ALA A 69 8.25 -4.64 1.51
CA ALA A 69 7.44 -3.61 2.14
C ALA A 69 8.33 -2.43 2.51
N ILE A 70 7.83 -1.21 2.31
CA ILE A 70 8.55 0.04 2.58
C ILE A 70 7.64 0.95 3.40
N GLY A 71 8.17 1.58 4.46
CA GLY A 71 7.36 2.45 5.30
C GLY A 71 8.14 3.25 6.34
N TYR A 72 7.41 3.97 7.18
CA TYR A 72 7.93 4.84 8.25
C TYR A 72 7.21 4.56 9.59
N GLY A 73 6.50 3.43 9.67
CA GLY A 73 5.77 2.99 10.83
C GLY A 73 6.67 2.62 12.00
N ASP A 74 6.02 2.28 13.10
CA ASP A 74 6.68 1.91 14.34
C ASP A 74 7.56 0.66 14.14
N THR A 75 8.65 0.55 14.89
CA THR A 75 9.51 -0.63 14.95
C THR A 75 9.42 -1.29 16.34
N ASP A 76 9.91 -2.54 16.44
CA ASP A 76 10.01 -3.29 17.71
C ASP A 76 10.83 -2.55 18.79
N SER A 77 11.76 -1.68 18.38
CA SER A 77 12.66 -0.93 19.25
C SER A 77 12.22 0.52 19.54
N SER A 78 10.93 0.85 19.42
CA SER A 78 10.35 2.21 19.48
C SER A 78 10.65 3.11 18.27
N ARG A 79 9.83 4.17 18.09
CA ARG A 79 9.94 5.11 16.96
C ARG A 79 11.35 5.67 16.84
N ASN A 80 11.95 5.49 15.67
CA ASN A 80 13.20 6.17 15.35
C ASN A 80 12.90 7.60 14.89
N ASP A 81 13.38 8.58 15.66
CA ASP A 81 13.24 10.02 15.38
C ASP A 81 14.07 10.47 14.15
N GLU A 82 14.90 9.61 13.57
CA GLU A 82 15.80 9.94 12.46
C GLU A 82 15.09 10.20 11.12
N ALA A 83 13.76 10.06 11.04
CA ALA A 83 12.95 10.29 9.84
C ALA A 83 13.40 9.48 8.61
N LEU A 84 14.01 8.31 8.84
CA LEU A 84 14.44 7.38 7.82
C LEU A 84 13.35 6.34 7.56
N GLY A 85 13.16 6.00 6.30
CA GLY A 85 12.23 4.94 5.91
C GLY A 85 12.88 3.57 6.09
N TYR A 86 12.06 2.58 6.41
CA TYR A 86 12.45 1.19 6.57
C TYR A 86 11.99 0.37 5.37
N MET A 87 12.75 -0.70 5.11
CA MET A 87 12.34 -1.72 4.17
C MET A 87 12.55 -3.11 4.75
N THR A 88 11.60 -4.01 4.47
CA THR A 88 11.69 -5.40 4.87
C THR A 88 11.18 -6.33 3.77
N SER A 89 11.64 -7.58 3.78
CA SER A 89 11.21 -8.60 2.82
C SER A 89 10.09 -9.45 3.42
N LEU A 90 9.02 -9.64 2.64
CA LEU A 90 7.86 -10.46 2.96
C LEU A 90 7.65 -11.51 1.88
N THR A 91 7.24 -12.71 2.27
CA THR A 91 6.78 -13.75 1.33
C THR A 91 5.27 -13.63 1.18
N ILE A 92 4.80 -13.27 -0.02
CA ILE A 92 3.42 -12.91 -0.33
C ILE A 92 2.73 -14.04 -1.10
N MET A 93 1.47 -14.27 -0.79
CA MET A 93 0.62 -15.26 -1.43
C MET A 93 -0.77 -14.66 -1.74
N TYR A 94 -1.51 -15.34 -2.60
CA TYR A 94 -2.87 -15.00 -2.99
C TYR A 94 -3.77 -16.24 -2.90
N GLY A 95 -4.96 -16.08 -2.33
CA GLY A 95 -5.94 -17.18 -2.19
C GLY A 95 -6.74 -17.09 -0.90
N SER A 96 -7.90 -17.77 -0.87
CA SER A 96 -8.78 -17.77 0.29
C SER A 96 -8.08 -18.30 1.55
N GLU A 97 -7.34 -19.41 1.47
CA GLU A 97 -6.65 -20.00 2.63
C GLU A 97 -5.60 -19.07 3.26
N VAL A 98 -5.04 -18.14 2.47
CA VAL A 98 -4.04 -17.19 2.96
C VAL A 98 -4.71 -15.94 3.52
N CYS A 99 -5.76 -15.45 2.86
CA CYS A 99 -6.40 -14.18 3.16
C CYS A 99 -7.82 -14.28 3.75
N SER A 100 -8.29 -15.46 4.17
CA SER A 100 -9.65 -15.65 4.74
C SER A 100 -9.69 -16.31 6.10
N ASP A 101 -8.60 -16.93 6.58
CA ASP A 101 -8.77 -17.93 7.63
C ASP A 101 -9.10 -17.38 9.03
N ASN A 102 -8.85 -16.10 9.36
CA ASN A 102 -9.14 -15.53 10.69
C ASN A 102 -9.24 -13.98 10.72
N ILE A 103 -9.62 -13.36 9.61
CA ILE A 103 -9.49 -11.90 9.46
C ILE A 103 -10.75 -11.17 9.97
N GLN A 104 -10.59 -10.23 10.91
CA GLN A 104 -11.65 -9.31 11.36
C GLN A 104 -12.06 -8.29 10.27
N ASN A 105 -11.31 -8.22 9.17
CA ASN A 105 -11.63 -7.40 7.99
C ASN A 105 -12.73 -8.08 7.16
N THR A 106 -13.68 -7.28 6.70
CA THR A 106 -14.79 -7.73 5.85
C THR A 106 -14.45 -7.79 4.36
N GLU A 107 -13.23 -7.40 4.00
CA GLU A 107 -12.76 -7.43 2.62
C GLU A 107 -12.70 -8.84 2.03
N PRO A 108 -13.30 -9.08 0.85
CA PRO A 108 -13.19 -10.36 0.18
C PRO A 108 -11.73 -10.69 -0.16
N TRP A 109 -11.30 -11.92 0.09
CA TRP A 109 -9.93 -12.37 -0.16
C TRP A 109 -9.43 -12.10 -1.60
N ARG A 110 -10.33 -12.02 -2.58
CA ARG A 110 -9.98 -11.72 -3.97
C ARG A 110 -9.38 -10.33 -4.15
N LYS A 111 -9.71 -9.40 -3.26
CA LYS A 111 -9.18 -8.03 -3.22
C LYS A 111 -7.87 -7.93 -2.45
N LEU A 112 -7.38 -9.03 -1.87
CA LEU A 112 -6.28 -9.03 -0.93
C LEU A 112 -5.14 -9.91 -1.43
N ILE A 113 -3.91 -9.49 -1.13
CA ILE A 113 -2.73 -10.35 -1.10
C ILE A 113 -2.15 -10.30 0.31
N CYS A 114 -1.68 -11.43 0.81
CA CYS A 114 -1.29 -11.55 2.21
C CYS A 114 0.11 -12.13 2.37
N SER A 115 0.83 -11.70 3.39
CA SER A 115 2.10 -12.31 3.74
C SER A 115 1.90 -13.66 4.42
N LYS A 116 2.91 -14.53 4.31
CA LYS A 116 3.12 -15.61 5.27
C LYS A 116 3.39 -15.01 6.67
N PRO A 117 3.08 -15.75 7.74
CA PRO A 117 3.51 -15.38 9.09
C PRO A 117 5.02 -15.17 9.14
N SER A 118 5.45 -14.06 9.71
CA SER A 118 6.87 -13.69 9.82
C SER A 118 7.07 -12.69 10.95
N ASN A 119 8.27 -12.66 11.52
CA ASN A 119 8.68 -11.59 12.44
C ASN A 119 9.05 -10.29 11.70
N HIS A 120 9.01 -10.31 10.37
CA HIS A 120 9.01 -9.14 9.53
C HIS A 120 7.57 -8.82 9.13
N SER A 121 7.11 -7.61 9.42
CA SER A 121 5.76 -7.17 9.11
C SER A 121 5.74 -5.69 8.76
N VAL A 122 4.59 -5.21 8.27
CA VAL A 122 4.24 -3.79 8.44
C VAL A 122 3.75 -3.56 9.86
N CYS A 123 3.72 -2.30 10.27
CA CYS A 123 3.39 -1.87 11.61
C CYS A 123 2.46 -0.66 11.61
N PRO A 124 1.90 -0.27 12.77
CA PRO A 124 1.16 0.98 12.90
C PRO A 124 1.97 2.15 12.32
N GLY A 125 1.37 2.89 11.38
CA GLY A 125 2.04 3.97 10.64
C GLY A 125 2.56 3.60 9.25
N ASP A 126 2.58 2.32 8.88
CA ASP A 126 2.91 1.87 7.51
C ASP A 126 1.69 1.77 6.58
N SER A 127 0.49 1.96 7.10
CA SER A 127 -0.77 1.90 6.33
C SER A 127 -0.72 2.84 5.12
N GLY A 128 -1.05 2.33 3.94
CA GLY A 128 -0.84 3.04 2.65
C GLY A 128 0.47 2.73 1.95
N GLY A 129 1.45 2.20 2.68
CA GLY A 129 2.76 1.87 2.14
C GLY A 129 2.68 0.89 0.97
N PRO A 130 3.55 1.02 -0.03
CA PRO A 130 3.54 0.16 -1.20
C PRO A 130 4.18 -1.20 -0.87
N LEU A 131 3.62 -2.26 -1.46
CA LEU A 131 4.24 -3.58 -1.52
C LEU A 131 4.85 -3.80 -2.90
N ILE A 132 6.17 -3.97 -2.94
CA ILE A 132 6.94 -4.05 -4.19
C ILE A 132 7.35 -5.48 -4.47
N CYS A 133 6.85 -6.05 -5.56
CA CYS A 133 7.24 -7.38 -6.05
C CYS A 133 7.85 -7.21 -7.44
N ASN A 134 8.99 -7.86 -7.72
CA ASN A 134 9.65 -7.80 -9.04
C ASN A 134 9.87 -6.37 -9.57
N GLY A 135 10.15 -5.41 -8.68
CA GLY A 135 10.37 -4.00 -9.01
C GLY A 135 9.11 -3.20 -9.36
N LYS A 136 7.91 -3.75 -9.16
CA LYS A 136 6.62 -3.11 -9.42
C LYS A 136 5.73 -3.15 -8.19
N GLN A 137 4.75 -2.25 -8.09
CA GLN A 137 3.84 -2.21 -6.95
C GLN A 137 2.66 -3.17 -7.17
N TYR A 138 2.52 -4.13 -6.26
CA TYR A 138 1.46 -5.16 -6.29
C TYR A 138 0.39 -4.88 -5.24
N GLY A 139 0.73 -4.20 -4.15
CA GLY A 139 -0.20 -4.01 -3.04
C GLY A 139 -0.08 -2.65 -2.36
N VAL A 140 -1.10 -2.35 -1.56
CA VAL A 140 -1.17 -1.20 -0.66
C VAL A 140 -1.42 -1.72 0.75
N ALA A 141 -0.57 -1.35 1.72
CA ALA A 141 -0.63 -1.87 3.07
C ALA A 141 -1.95 -1.49 3.75
N GLY A 142 -2.75 -2.49 4.13
CA GLY A 142 -4.04 -2.28 4.76
C GLY A 142 -3.97 -2.53 6.26
N PHE A 143 -3.76 -3.79 6.64
CA PHE A 143 -3.92 -4.24 8.03
C PHE A 143 -2.96 -5.37 8.37
N ILE A 144 -2.84 -5.67 9.67
CA ILE A 144 -2.12 -6.83 10.20
C ILE A 144 -3.04 -7.65 11.08
N TYR A 145 -2.75 -8.93 11.21
CA TYR A 145 -3.44 -9.82 12.15
C TYR A 145 -2.49 -10.95 12.57
N ASN A 146 -2.68 -11.43 13.79
CA ASN A 146 -1.98 -12.61 14.31
C ASN A 146 -2.81 -13.87 14.00
N ILE A 147 -2.14 -14.96 13.64
CA ILE A 147 -2.80 -16.22 13.28
C ILE A 147 -3.15 -17.13 14.46
N ASP A 148 -2.52 -16.91 15.62
CA ASP A 148 -2.64 -17.76 16.79
C ASP A 148 -3.43 -17.09 17.93
N ASP A 149 -3.26 -15.78 18.11
CA ASP A 149 -3.94 -15.00 19.15
C ASP A 149 -4.26 -13.57 18.70
N MET A 150 -4.43 -12.63 19.65
CA MET A 150 -4.72 -11.23 19.38
C MET A 150 -3.49 -10.31 19.56
N ASP A 151 -2.30 -10.84 19.82
CA ASP A 151 -1.10 -10.03 19.97
C ASP A 151 -0.58 -9.58 18.61
N THR A 152 -0.90 -8.34 18.24
CA THR A 152 -0.45 -7.71 17.00
C THR A 152 0.81 -6.86 17.19
N THR A 153 1.61 -7.14 18.23
CA THR A 153 2.89 -6.45 18.46
C THR A 153 3.83 -6.63 17.27
N CYS A 154 4.41 -5.53 16.80
CA CYS A 154 5.45 -5.52 15.78
C CYS A 154 6.62 -6.44 16.15
N GLY A 155 7.06 -7.26 15.20
CA GLY A 155 8.12 -8.25 15.41
C GLY A 155 7.63 -9.62 15.90
N ASN A 156 6.33 -9.79 16.20
CA ASN A 156 5.76 -11.09 16.52
C ASN A 156 5.81 -12.01 15.27
N PRO A 157 6.36 -13.25 15.37
CA PRO A 157 6.53 -14.14 14.22
C PRO A 157 5.23 -14.71 13.63
N HIS A 158 4.11 -14.54 14.33
CA HIS A 158 2.79 -15.04 13.92
C HIS A 158 1.96 -13.98 13.19
N ILE A 159 2.55 -12.84 12.84
CA ILE A 159 1.88 -11.76 12.12
C ILE A 159 1.81 -12.03 10.63
N ARG A 160 0.59 -11.90 10.09
CA ARG A 160 0.34 -11.75 8.65
C ARG A 160 0.00 -10.29 8.33
N CYS A 161 0.48 -9.84 7.19
CA CYS A 161 0.19 -8.52 6.64
C CYS A 161 -0.81 -8.65 5.49
N GLY A 162 -1.94 -7.97 5.57
CA GLY A 162 -2.94 -7.87 4.51
C GLY A 162 -2.75 -6.59 3.69
N TYR A 163 -2.64 -6.76 2.37
CA TYR A 163 -2.54 -5.67 1.42
C TYR A 163 -3.74 -5.68 0.48
N LEU A 164 -4.26 -4.51 0.14
CA LEU A 164 -5.18 -4.37 -0.98
C LEU A 164 -4.43 -4.67 -2.28
N PHE A 165 -4.98 -5.57 -3.09
CA PHE A 165 -4.33 -6.06 -4.30
C PHE A 165 -4.56 -5.08 -5.45
N VAL A 166 -3.50 -4.42 -5.91
CA VAL A 166 -3.56 -3.39 -6.97
C VAL A 166 -4.22 -3.92 -8.24
N HIS A 167 -3.98 -5.18 -8.59
CA HIS A 167 -4.62 -5.83 -9.74
C HIS A 167 -6.15 -5.75 -9.69
N PHE A 168 -6.75 -6.02 -8.52
CA PHE A 168 -8.21 -6.02 -8.35
C PHE A 168 -8.81 -4.63 -8.63
N TYR A 169 -8.08 -3.57 -8.28
CA TYR A 169 -8.53 -2.19 -8.45
C TYR A 169 -8.06 -1.55 -9.77
N SER A 170 -7.45 -2.32 -10.67
CA SER A 170 -6.80 -1.79 -11.88
C SER A 170 -7.75 -1.03 -12.82
N ASP A 171 -8.98 -1.51 -13.00
CA ASP A 171 -10.01 -0.82 -13.80
C ASP A 171 -10.42 0.50 -13.16
N TRP A 172 -10.64 0.51 -11.84
CA TRP A 172 -10.96 1.73 -11.08
C TRP A 172 -9.83 2.75 -11.17
N ILE A 173 -8.58 2.31 -10.92
CA ILE A 173 -7.39 3.16 -11.04
C ILE A 173 -7.32 3.76 -12.44
N SER A 174 -7.47 2.94 -13.47
CA SER A 174 -7.43 3.38 -14.87
C SER A 174 -8.52 4.41 -15.17
N ASN A 175 -9.75 4.20 -14.68
CA ASN A 175 -10.86 5.14 -14.84
C ASN A 175 -10.58 6.49 -14.18
N VAL A 176 -10.03 6.50 -12.97
CA VAL A 176 -9.62 7.75 -12.30
C VAL A 176 -8.53 8.44 -13.11
N LEU A 177 -7.54 7.71 -13.63
CA LEU A 177 -6.45 8.29 -14.42
C LEU A 177 -6.91 8.83 -15.79
N ILE A 178 -7.87 8.18 -16.45
CA ILE A 178 -8.42 8.59 -17.75
C ILE A 178 -9.36 9.80 -17.58
N ASN A 179 -10.29 9.76 -16.62
CA ASN A 179 -11.30 10.79 -16.44
C ASN A 179 -10.74 12.12 -15.90
N THR A 180 -9.47 12.16 -15.47
CA THR A 180 -8.83 13.34 -14.88
C THR A 180 -8.02 14.19 -15.86
N GLY A 181 -8.25 14.05 -17.17
CA GLY A 181 -7.61 14.80 -18.28
C GLY A 181 -7.80 16.34 -18.33
N ASN A 182 -7.68 17.04 -17.19
CA ASN A 182 -8.16 18.39 -16.86
C ASN A 182 -9.66 18.44 -16.49
N LEU A 183 -9.91 19.08 -15.34
CA LEU A 183 -11.20 19.48 -14.72
C LEU A 183 -11.92 18.39 -13.90
N ILE A 184 -12.06 18.65 -12.60
CA ILE A 184 -13.27 19.15 -11.93
C ILE A 184 -12.91 19.52 -10.48
N LYS A 185 -13.43 20.67 -10.00
CA LYS A 185 -13.31 21.17 -8.61
C LYS A 185 -14.10 20.27 -7.66
N LEU A 186 -13.62 20.07 -6.42
CA LEU A 186 -14.57 19.76 -5.35
C LEU A 186 -14.21 20.27 -3.96
N HIS A 187 -15.29 20.46 -3.21
CA HIS A 187 -15.47 21.18 -1.97
C HIS A 187 -14.73 20.60 -0.76
N ASN A 188 -14.32 21.51 0.12
CA ASN A 188 -13.77 21.26 1.45
C ASN A 188 -14.68 20.39 2.33
N LYS A 189 -14.23 19.16 2.65
CA LYS A 189 -14.47 18.52 3.95
C LYS A 189 -13.26 17.68 4.34
N LEU A 190 -12.89 17.76 5.63
CA LEU A 190 -11.85 16.97 6.28
C LEU A 190 -12.34 15.52 6.43
N PHE A 191 -11.52 14.55 6.00
CA PHE A 191 -11.76 13.12 6.20
C PHE A 191 -10.56 12.48 6.91
N ASN A 192 -10.84 11.62 7.90
CA ASN A 192 -9.88 10.68 8.48
C ASN A 192 -9.67 9.54 7.47
N ILE A 193 -8.42 9.27 7.08
CA ILE A 193 -8.06 8.24 6.09
C ILE A 193 -7.01 7.32 6.73
N SER A 194 -7.21 6.01 6.62
CA SER A 194 -6.35 5.01 7.24
C SER A 194 -5.24 4.50 6.32
N VAL A 195 -5.35 4.63 4.99
CA VAL A 195 -4.40 4.02 4.03
C VAL A 195 -4.14 4.97 2.84
N LEU A 196 -2.88 5.34 2.61
CA LEU A 196 -2.41 6.41 1.73
C LEU A 196 -1.38 5.94 0.67
N LEU A 197 -1.76 5.80 -0.62
CA LEU A 197 -1.09 6.37 -1.83
C LEU A 197 -1.24 5.56 -3.14
N ILE A 198 -1.67 6.28 -4.19
CA ILE A 198 -0.98 6.33 -5.49
C ILE A 198 -0.63 7.81 -5.72
N VAL A 199 0.67 8.16 -5.76
CA VAL A 199 1.13 9.46 -6.27
C VAL A 199 1.23 9.33 -7.78
N TYR A 200 0.27 9.89 -8.51
CA TYR A 200 0.41 10.08 -9.94
C TYR A 200 0.90 11.50 -10.23
N SER A 201 2.07 11.60 -10.83
CA SER A 201 2.54 12.81 -11.49
C SER A 201 2.47 12.54 -12.98
N LEU A 202 1.51 13.18 -13.66
CA LEU A 202 1.44 13.21 -15.11
C LEU A 202 2.79 13.64 -15.68
N ILE A 203 3.44 12.72 -16.39
CA ILE A 203 4.56 13.01 -17.29
C ILE A 203 4.00 13.94 -18.38
N LYS A 204 4.37 15.22 -18.33
CA LYS A 204 4.31 16.08 -19.51
C LYS A 204 5.50 15.77 -20.41
N ASN A 205 5.20 15.67 -21.70
CA ASN A 205 6.07 15.68 -22.89
C ASN A 205 6.50 14.32 -23.41
N ILE A 206 5.77 13.80 -24.40
CA ILE A 206 6.34 13.37 -25.68
C ILE A 206 5.36 13.79 -26.80
N PHE A 207 5.80 14.69 -27.68
CA PHE A 207 5.29 14.83 -29.05
C PHE A 207 5.79 13.66 -29.89
#